data_AF-A0A8E0FRI6-F1
#
_entry.id   AF-A0A8E0FRI6-F1
#
_cell.length_a   1.000
_cell.length_b   1.000
_cell.length_c   1.000
_cell.angle_alpha   90.00
_cell.angle_beta   90.00
_cell.angle_gamma   90.00
#
_symmetry.space_group_name_H-M   'P 1'
#
loop_
_entity.id
_entity.type
_entity.pdbx_description
1 polymer ?
#
loop_
_entity_poly.entity_id
_entity_poly.type
_entity_poly.pdbx_seq_one_letter_code
_entity_poly.pdbx_strand_id
1 'polypeptide(L)'
;MGMLQPSHGQYIRSGSQRIMQMVFQDPLSSLNPRLPVWRIITEPLWIAKRSSEQQRRALAEELAVQVGIRPEYLDRLPHAFSGGQRQRIAIARALSS
;
A
#
# COMPACT_ATOMS: atom_id res chain seq x y z
N MET A 1 13.38 -8.71 2.69
CA MET A 1 14.00 -7.97 1.58
C MET A 1 14.25 -6.55 2.04
N GLY A 2 15.49 -6.23 2.41
CA GLY A 2 15.92 -4.86 2.74
C GLY A 2 16.68 -4.24 1.57
N MET A 3 16.87 -2.92 1.61
CA MET A 3 17.80 -2.26 0.69
C MET A 3 19.20 -2.86 0.90
N LEU A 4 19.82 -3.29 -0.20
CA LEU A 4 21.18 -3.84 -0.16
C LEU A 4 22.15 -2.75 0.32
N GLN A 5 23.16 -3.14 1.10
CA GLN A 5 24.24 -2.22 1.43
C GLN A 5 25.04 -1.90 0.16
N PRO A 6 25.37 -0.62 -0.08
CA PRO A 6 26.19 -0.26 -1.22
C PRO A 6 27.58 -0.88 -1.08
N SER A 7 28.11 -1.44 -2.17
CA SER A 7 29.47 -1.99 -2.19
C SER A 7 30.55 -0.90 -2.15
N HIS A 8 30.22 0.33 -2.57
CA HIS A 8 31.06 1.53 -2.47
C HIS A 8 30.19 2.78 -2.25
N GLY A 9 30.75 3.81 -1.61
CA GLY A 9 30.06 5.07 -1.32
C GLY A 9 29.23 5.06 -0.04
N GLN A 10 28.64 6.21 0.33
CA GLN A 10 27.79 6.35 1.51
C GLN A 10 26.35 6.70 1.08
N TYR A 11 25.39 5.96 1.63
CA TYR A 11 23.97 6.34 1.55
C TYR A 11 23.63 7.23 2.75
N ILE A 12 23.40 8.52 2.49
CA ILE A 12 22.98 9.48 3.52
C ILE A 12 21.50 9.80 3.30
N ARG A 13 20.66 9.46 4.28
CA ARG A 13 19.26 9.91 4.31
C ARG A 13 19.16 11.17 5.16
N SER A 14 19.19 12.34 4.51
CA SER A 14 18.98 13.63 5.19
C SER A 14 17.57 13.69 5.77
N GLY A 15 17.48 14.01 7.06
CA GLY A 15 16.24 13.98 7.84
C GLY A 15 15.21 14.99 7.35
N SER A 16 14.27 14.52 6.56
CA SER A 16 12.87 14.91 6.71
C SER A 16 12.08 13.63 6.93
N GLN A 17 11.14 13.64 7.86
CA GLN A 17 10.34 12.47 8.24
C GLN A 17 9.38 11.98 7.14
N ARG A 18 9.66 12.24 5.86
CA ARG A 18 8.95 11.61 4.75
C ARG A 18 9.37 10.15 4.70
N ILE A 19 8.46 9.29 5.16
CA ILE A 19 8.57 7.84 5.03
C ILE A 19 8.42 7.54 3.54
N MET A 20 9.51 7.17 2.87
CA MET A 20 9.42 6.67 1.50
C MET A 20 8.69 5.33 1.52
N GLN A 21 7.57 5.24 0.80
CA GLN A 21 6.86 3.98 0.59
C GLN A 21 7.39 3.31 -0.68
N MET A 22 7.59 2.00 -0.61
CA MET A 22 8.05 1.21 -1.75
C MET A 22 6.89 0.45 -2.38
N VAL A 23 6.88 0.39 -3.72
CA VAL A 23 6.02 -0.49 -4.51
C VAL A 23 6.89 -1.57 -5.14
N PHE A 24 6.66 -2.83 -4.80
CA PHE A 24 7.41 -3.96 -5.35
C PHE A 24 6.89 -4.37 -6.73
N GLN A 25 7.78 -4.86 -7.60
CA GLN A 25 7.45 -5.27 -8.97
C GLN A 25 6.52 -6.48 -9.04
N ASP A 26 6.53 -7.34 -8.03
CA ASP A 26 5.52 -8.38 -7.83
C ASP A 26 4.55 -7.93 -6.72
N PRO A 27 3.37 -7.38 -7.08
CA PRO A 27 2.39 -6.99 -6.09
C PRO A 27 1.93 -8.18 -5.26
N LEU A 28 1.84 -9.38 -5.85
CA LEU A 28 1.15 -10.53 -5.26
C LEU A 28 1.89 -11.11 -4.06
N SER A 29 3.22 -11.18 -4.13
CA SER A 29 4.06 -11.57 -2.97
C SER A 29 4.12 -10.50 -1.89
N SER A 30 3.78 -9.24 -2.22
CA SER A 30 3.85 -8.12 -1.27
C SER A 30 2.53 -7.77 -0.57
N LEU A 31 1.40 -8.31 -1.02
CA LEU A 31 0.08 -8.09 -0.42
C LEU A 31 -0.31 -9.31 0.42
N ASN A 32 -0.92 -9.09 1.58
CA ASN A 32 -1.46 -10.20 2.37
C ASN A 32 -2.73 -10.76 1.69
N PRO A 33 -2.72 -11.99 1.17
CA PRO A 33 -3.84 -12.52 0.38
C PRO A 33 -5.09 -12.80 1.21
N ARG A 34 -4.98 -12.76 2.55
CA ARG A 34 -6.08 -13.02 3.50
C ARG A 34 -6.79 -11.74 3.94
N LEU A 35 -6.33 -10.57 3.49
CA LEU A 35 -6.94 -9.29 3.85
C LEU A 35 -7.81 -8.74 2.72
N PRO A 36 -8.94 -8.10 3.04
CA PRO A 36 -9.71 -7.34 2.05
C PRO A 36 -8.88 -6.15 1.54
N VAL A 37 -9.16 -5.72 0.31
CA VAL A 37 -8.40 -4.65 -0.36
C VAL A 37 -8.35 -3.36 0.43
N TRP A 38 -9.42 -2.94 1.13
CA TRP A 38 -9.37 -1.73 1.95
C TRP A 38 -8.34 -1.81 3.08
N ARG A 39 -8.16 -2.99 3.69
CA ARG A 39 -7.15 -3.21 4.73
C ARG A 39 -5.75 -3.23 4.15
N ILE A 40 -5.59 -3.75 2.94
CA ILE A 40 -4.32 -3.76 2.22
C ILE A 40 -3.90 -2.33 1.87
N ILE A 41 -4.82 -1.52 1.34
CA ILE A 41 -4.56 -0.11 1.02
C ILE A 41 -4.16 0.66 2.28
N THR A 42 -4.76 0.39 3.44
CA THR A 42 -4.51 1.14 4.68
C THR A 42 -3.59 0.44 5.68
N GLU A 43 -2.92 -0.64 5.27
CA GLU A 43 -2.00 -1.42 6.10
C GLU A 43 -0.90 -0.54 6.76
N PRO A 44 -0.28 0.45 6.07
CA PRO A 44 0.71 1.33 6.69
C PRO A 44 0.16 2.12 7.89
N LEU A 45 -1.09 2.59 7.82
CA LEU A 45 -1.74 3.36 8.89
C LEU A 45 -2.16 2.49 10.06
N TRP A 46 -2.58 1.26 9.77
CA TRP A 46 -2.89 0.26 10.80
C TRP A 46 -1.66 -0.07 11.63
N ILE A 47 -0.52 -0.31 10.99
CA ILE A 47 0.75 -0.58 11.66
C ILE A 47 1.20 0.62 12.50
N ALA A 48 0.99 1.84 11.99
CA ALA A 48 1.33 3.07 12.72
C ALA A 48 0.38 3.40 13.89
N LYS A 49 -0.76 2.68 14.06
CA LYS A 49 -1.81 2.93 15.07
C LYS A 49 -2.36 4.37 15.07
N ARG A 50 -2.51 4.99 13.90
CA ARG A 50 -2.85 6.43 13.77
C ARG A 50 -4.32 6.74 13.45
N SER A 51 -5.19 5.76 13.25
CA SER A 51 -6.56 6.00 12.76
C SER A 51 -7.57 4.91 13.12
N SER A 52 -8.84 5.31 13.23
CA SER A 52 -9.98 4.41 13.45
C SER A 52 -10.26 3.56 12.19
N GLU A 53 -11.06 2.50 12.33
CA GLU A 53 -11.50 1.70 11.17
C GLU A 53 -12.32 2.51 10.16
N GLN A 54 -13.22 3.36 10.66
CA GLN A 54 -14.03 4.23 9.81
C GLN A 54 -13.17 5.20 8.98
N GLN A 55 -12.17 5.82 9.61
CA GLN A 55 -11.24 6.72 8.92
C GLN A 55 -10.43 5.99 7.85
N ARG A 56 -9.99 4.75 8.14
CA ARG A 56 -9.25 3.94 7.17
C ARG A 56 -10.12 3.49 6.00
N ARG A 57 -11.38 3.14 6.24
CA ARG A 57 -12.30 2.81 5.14
C ARG A 57 -12.54 4.01 4.22
N ALA A 58 -12.82 5.18 4.80
CA ALA A 58 -12.99 6.41 4.01
C ALA A 58 -11.75 6.73 3.16
N LEU A 59 -10.55 6.64 3.74
CA LEU A 59 -9.31 6.83 2.98
C LEU A 59 -9.12 5.77 1.89
N ALA A 60 -9.43 4.50 2.18
CA ALA A 60 -9.32 3.44 1.19
C ALA A 60 -10.25 3.67 -0.01
N GLU A 61 -11.45 4.20 0.21
CA GLU A 61 -12.40 4.60 -0.83
C GLU A 61 -11.83 5.74 -1.69
N GLU A 62 -11.32 6.80 -1.06
CA GLU A 62 -10.68 7.92 -1.76
C GLU A 62 -9.50 7.46 -2.64
N LEU A 63 -8.60 6.67 -2.08
CA LEU A 63 -7.43 6.16 -2.79
C LEU A 63 -7.81 5.16 -3.90
N ALA A 64 -8.83 4.32 -3.67
CA ALA A 64 -9.31 3.39 -4.69
C ALA A 64 -9.82 4.15 -5.92
N VAL A 65 -10.61 5.21 -5.73
CA VAL A 65 -11.08 6.07 -6.83
C VAL A 65 -9.90 6.68 -7.59
N GLN A 66 -8.90 7.22 -6.89
CA GLN A 66 -7.71 7.82 -7.51
C GLN A 66 -6.95 6.84 -8.40
N VAL A 67 -6.92 5.55 -8.04
CA VAL A 67 -6.23 4.51 -8.83
C VAL A 67 -7.18 3.71 -9.74
N GLY A 68 -8.42 4.19 -9.97
CA GLY A 68 -9.36 3.52 -10.88
C GLY A 68 -9.80 2.13 -10.40
N ILE A 69 -9.97 1.96 -9.09
CA ILE A 69 -10.62 0.81 -8.45
C ILE A 69 -11.97 1.28 -7.89
N ARG A 70 -13.01 0.54 -8.24
CA ARG A 70 -14.39 0.77 -7.79
C ARG A 70 -14.50 0.53 -6.27
N PRO A 71 -14.98 1.50 -5.46
CA PRO A 71 -15.13 1.37 -4.01
C PRO A 71 -15.92 0.14 -3.56
N GLU A 72 -16.93 -0.27 -4.33
CA GLU A 72 -17.73 -1.48 -4.08
C GLU A 72 -16.92 -2.79 -4.14
N TYR A 73 -15.67 -2.75 -4.61
CA TYR A 73 -14.78 -3.91 -4.64
C TYR A 73 -13.86 -3.98 -3.42
N LEU A 74 -13.90 -3.01 -2.51
CA LEU A 74 -12.94 -2.88 -1.42
C LEU A 74 -12.97 -4.02 -0.39
N ASP A 75 -14.11 -4.68 -0.21
CA ASP A 75 -14.22 -5.84 0.67
C ASP A 75 -13.79 -7.16 0.00
N ARG A 76 -13.47 -7.13 -1.30
CA ARG A 76 -12.96 -8.32 -2.02
C ARG A 76 -11.50 -8.60 -1.64
N LEU A 77 -11.10 -9.85 -1.84
CA LEU A 77 -9.73 -10.31 -1.65
C LEU A 77 -8.88 -10.08 -2.93
N PRO A 78 -7.54 -9.99 -2.82
CA PRO A 78 -6.65 -9.66 -3.95
C PRO A 78 -6.77 -10.57 -5.18
N HIS A 79 -7.14 -11.83 -4.99
CA HIS A 79 -7.28 -12.79 -6.09
C HIS A 79 -8.45 -12.48 -7.03
N ALA A 80 -9.41 -11.64 -6.59
CA ALA A 80 -10.55 -11.21 -7.39
C ALA A 80 -10.22 -10.10 -8.41
N PHE A 81 -8.98 -9.63 -8.45
CA PHE A 81 -8.53 -8.51 -9.27
C PHE A 81 -7.55 -8.99 -10.36
N SER A 82 -7.52 -8.31 -11.50
CA SER A 82 -6.50 -8.56 -12.53
C SER A 82 -5.09 -8.15 -12.07
N GLY A 83 -4.05 -8.57 -12.79
CA GLY A 83 -2.66 -8.17 -12.49
C GLY A 83 -2.48 -6.65 -12.43
N GLY A 84 -3.00 -5.92 -13.43
CA GLY A 84 -2.95 -4.47 -13.47
C GLY A 84 -3.74 -3.81 -12.33
N GLN A 85 -4.89 -4.36 -11.94
CA GLN A 85 -5.63 -3.87 -10.78
C GLN A 85 -4.87 -4.07 -9.47
N ARG A 86 -4.19 -5.20 -9.29
CA ARG A 86 -3.33 -5.45 -8.11
C ARG A 86 -2.16 -4.48 -8.03
N GLN A 87 -1.56 -4.12 -9.17
CA GLN A 87 -0.53 -3.09 -9.21
C GLN A 87 -1.08 -1.72 -8.76
N ARG A 88 -2.29 -1.37 -9.21
CA ARG A 88 -2.98 -0.14 -8.76
C ARG A 88 -3.30 -0.15 -7.27
N ILE A 89 -3.71 -1.30 -6.71
CA ILE A 89 -3.88 -1.48 -5.26
C ILE A 89 -2.55 -1.28 -4.51
N ALA A 90 -1.43 -1.81 -5.02
CA ALA A 90 -0.12 -1.61 -4.40
C ALA A 90 0.34 -0.14 -4.42
N ILE A 91 0.02 0.60 -5.50
CA ILE A 91 0.23 2.05 -5.59
C ILE A 91 -0.62 2.78 -4.55
N ALA A 92 -1.92 2.47 -4.46
CA ALA A 92 -2.82 3.05 -3.46
C ALA A 92 -2.30 2.83 -2.03
N ARG A 93 -1.78 1.63 -1.71
CA ARG A 93 -1.13 1.37 -0.41
C ARG A 93 0.05 2.29 -0.15
N ALA A 94 0.90 2.53 -1.15
CA ALA A 94 2.04 3.43 -1.01
C ALA A 94 1.62 4.90 -0.85
N LEU A 95 0.43 5.29 -1.29
CA LEU A 95 -0.13 6.63 -1.11
C LEU A 95 -0.80 6.85 0.25
N SER A 96 -1.07 5.79 1.03
CA SER A 96 -1.86 5.88 2.26
C SER A 96 -1.07 6.37 3.48
N SER A 97 0.20 6.77 3.35
CA SER A 97 1.13 7.01 4.46
C SER A 97 1.09 8.42 5.02
#